data_AF-A0A317Z1Z0-F1
#
_entry.id   AF-A0A317Z1Z0-F1
#
_cell.length_a   1.000
_cell.length_b   1.000
_cell.length_c   1.000
_cell.angle_alpha   90.00
_cell.angle_beta   90.00
_cell.angle_gamma   90.00
#
_symmetry.space_group_name_H-M   'P 1'
#
loop_
_entity.id
_entity.type
_entity.pdbx_description
1 polymer ?
#
loop_
_entity_poly.entity_id
_entity_poly.type
_entity_poly.pdbx_seq_one_letter_code
_entity_poly.pdbx_strand_id
1 'polypeptide(L)' 'QEIELKEQLNNLNDEAYVEKIARDEYYLSNDGEIIFKLPEDAKNDKQSGKK' A
#
# COMPACT_ATOMS: atom_id res chain seq x y z
N GLN A 1 -21.88 19.58 -6.60
CA GLN A 1 -20.66 20.14 -5.97
C GLN A 1 -20.28 19.39 -4.69
N GLU A 2 -21.10 19.32 -3.63
CA GLU A 2 -20.72 18.59 -2.39
C GLU A 2 -20.57 17.05 -2.59
N ILE A 3 -21.33 16.47 -3.52
CA ILE A 3 -21.32 15.03 -3.84
C ILE A 3 -20.01 14.61 -4.53
N GLU A 4 -19.55 15.37 -5.54
CA GLU A 4 -18.29 15.11 -6.24
C GLU A 4 -17.07 15.19 -5.32
N LEU A 5 -17.06 16.17 -4.41
CA LEU A 5 -15.96 16.33 -3.45
C LEU A 5 -15.92 15.17 -2.44
N LYS A 6 -17.08 14.61 -2.05
CA LYS A 6 -17.17 13.42 -1.19
C LYS A 6 -16.76 12.13 -1.91
N GLU A 7 -17.14 11.97 -3.17
CA GLU A 7 -16.68 10.84 -4.00
C GLU A 7 -15.17 10.88 -4.21
N GLN A 8 -14.61 12.06 -4.46
CA GLN A 8 -13.16 12.24 -4.54
C GLN A 8 -12.46 11.92 -3.22
N LEU A 9 -13.03 12.32 -2.08
CA LEU A 9 -12.49 12.00 -0.74
C LEU A 9 -12.55 10.50 -0.42
N ASN A 10 -13.62 9.81 -0.83
CA ASN A 10 -13.71 8.35 -0.75
C ASN A 10 -12.68 7.66 -1.65
N ASN A 11 -12.39 8.22 -2.83
CA ASN A 11 -11.32 7.72 -3.70
C ASN A 11 -9.91 8.09 -3.20
N LEU A 12 -9.78 9.07 -2.29
CA LEU A 12 -8.47 9.60 -1.83
C LEU A 12 -7.98 8.95 -0.53
N ASN A 13 -8.88 8.43 0.30
CA ASN A 13 -8.54 7.59 1.45
C ASN A 13 -8.51 6.13 1.01
N ASP A 14 -7.60 5.86 0.07
CA ASP A 14 -7.42 4.58 -0.58
C ASP A 14 -6.81 3.62 0.44
N GLU A 15 -7.64 2.97 1.24
CA GLU A 15 -7.27 1.97 2.25
C GLU A 15 -6.31 0.94 1.64
N ALA A 16 -6.54 0.58 0.37
CA ALA A 16 -5.65 -0.27 -0.42
C ALA A 16 -4.22 0.27 -0.55
N TYR A 17 -4.02 1.58 -0.66
CA TYR A 17 -2.68 2.18 -0.70
C TYR A 17 -1.98 2.08 0.66
N VAL A 18 -2.70 2.34 1.76
CA VAL A 18 -2.15 2.23 3.11
C VAL A 18 -1.83 0.77 3.46
N GLU A 19 -2.73 -0.15 3.12
CA GLU A 19 -2.52 -1.59 3.27
C GLU A 19 -1.32 -2.06 2.47
N LYS A 20 -1.15 -1.57 1.24
CA LYS A 20 0.03 -1.89 0.42
C LYS A 20 1.32 -1.50 1.13
N ILE A 21 1.41 -0.26 1.62
CA ILE A 21 2.60 0.20 2.36
C ILE A 21 2.81 -0.63 3.64
N ALA A 22 1.75 -0.93 4.37
CA ALA A 22 1.84 -1.73 5.58
C ALA A 22 2.35 -3.16 5.31
N ARG A 23 1.91 -3.79 4.22
CA ARG A 23 2.36 -5.13 3.79
C ARG A 23 3.79 -5.10 3.25
N ASP A 24 4.14 -4.12 2.42
CA ASP A 24 5.42 -4.07 1.70
C ASP A 24 6.58 -3.62 2.61
N GLU A 25 6.36 -2.59 3.44
CA GLU A 25 7.41 -1.97 4.27
C GLU A 25 7.43 -2.50 5.70
N TYR A 26 6.25 -2.83 6.26
CA TYR A 26 6.10 -3.20 7.66
C TYR A 26 5.75 -4.69 7.87
N TYR A 27 5.60 -5.46 6.79
CA TYR A 27 5.21 -6.88 6.83
C TYR A 27 3.95 -7.12 7.68
N LEU A 28 3.01 -6.16 7.65
CA LEU A 28 1.74 -6.29 8.35
C LEU A 28 0.86 -7.29 7.62
N SER A 29 0.44 -8.34 8.34
CA SER A 29 -0.45 -9.38 7.85
C SER A 29 -1.64 -9.55 8.78
N ASN A 30 -2.72 -10.13 8.26
CA ASN A 30 -3.85 -10.55 9.08
C ASN A 30 -3.55 -11.89 9.76
N ASP A 31 -4.33 -12.21 10.79
CA ASP A 31 -4.20 -13.47 11.52
C ASP A 31 -4.33 -14.69 10.58
N GLY A 32 -3.32 -15.57 10.63
CA GLY A 32 -3.26 -16.77 9.80
C GLY A 32 -2.64 -16.56 8.41
N GLU A 33 -2.22 -15.34 8.05
CA GLU A 33 -1.43 -15.09 6.85
C GLU A 33 0.08 -15.27 7.12
N ILE A 34 0.83 -15.62 6.08
CA ILE A 34 2.30 -15.68 6.11
C ILE A 34 2.83 -14.84 4.94
N ILE A 35 3.68 -13.86 5.23
CA ILE A 35 4.29 -12.99 4.23
C ILE A 35 5.65 -13.55 3.80
N PHE A 36 5.87 -13.63 2.49
CA PHE A 36 7.16 -13.97 1.88
C PHE A 36 7.68 -12.76 1.11
N LYS A 37 8.94 -12.37 1.35
CA LYS A 37 9.64 -11.39 0.53
C LYS A 37 10.61 -12.10 -0.40
N LEU A 38 10.39 -11.99 -1.71
CA LEU A 38 11.30 -12.57 -2.66
C LEU A 38 12.52 -11.65 -2.84
N PRO A 39 13.71 -12.21 -3.13
CA PRO A 39 14.92 -11.41 -3.37
C PRO A 39 14.80 -10.41 -4.52
N GLU A 40 13.85 -10.62 -5.44
CA GLU A 40 13.58 -9.75 -6.57
C GLU A 40 12.77 -8.51 -6.17
N ASP A 41 11.85 -8.64 -5.21
CA ASP A 41 11.02 -7.53 -4.71
C ASP A 41 11.87 -6.51 -3.97
N ALA A 42 12.87 -6.97 -3.20
CA ALA A 42 13.83 -6.10 -2.54
C ALA A 42 14.68 -5.23 -3.50
N LYS A 43 14.73 -5.57 -4.80
CA LYS A 43 15.39 -4.75 -5.82
C LYS A 43 14.49 -3.62 -6.32
N ASN A 44 13.17 -3.85 -6.35
CA ASN A 44 12.17 -2.85 -6.76
C ASN A 44 11.99 -1.74 -5.71
N ASP A 45 12.09 -2.05 -4.41
CA ASP A 45 11.99 -1.06 -3.31
C ASP A 45 13.06 0.04 -3.40
N LYS A 46 14.26 -0.29 -3.91
CA LYS A 46 15.36 0.68 -4.07
C LYS A 46 15.14 1.66 -5.23
N GLN A 47 14.16 1.40 -6.09
CA GLN A 47 13.86 2.21 -7.27
C GLN A 47 12.69 3.17 -7.03
N SER A 48 11.76 2.84 -6.11
CA SER A 48 10.67 3.71 -5.66
C SER A 48 11.11 4.80 -4.67
N GLY A 49 12.22 4.62 -3.95
CA GLY A 49 12.82 5.63 -3.06
C GLY A 49 13.70 6.69 -3.76
N LYS A 50 13.81 6.67 -5.10
CA LYS A 50 14.49 7.70 -5.90
C LYS A 50 13.50 8.44 -6.80
N LYS A 51 12.55 9.17 -6.20
CA LYS A 51 11.86 10.28 -6.86
C LYS A 51 11.75 11.44 -5.89
#